data_AF-A0A965Z0H3-F1
#
_entry.id   AF-A0A965Z0H3-F1
#
_cell.length_a   1.000
_cell.length_b   1.000
_cell.length_c   1.000
_cell.angle_alpha   90.00
_cell.angle_beta   90.00
_cell.angle_gamma   90.00
#
_symmetry.space_group_name_H-M   'P 1'
#
loop_
_entity.id
_entity.type
_entity.pdbx_description
1 polymer ?
#
loop_
_entity_poly.entity_id
_entity_poly.type
_entity_poly.pdbx_seq_one_letter_code
_entity_poly.pdbx_strand_id
1 'polypeptide(L)'
;HYLGDMLVTGYSQFSRNRTLGAMIGKGYSVRSAQLEMEMIAEGYYGAKCIYELNNRFKVDMPIAQTVYQILYEKRPPQEAIRKLIDYF
;
A
#
# COMPACT_ATOMS: atom_id res chain seq x y z
N HIS A 1 -8.26 -12.63 16.16
CA HIS A 1 -8.66 -11.35 16.77
C HIS A 1 -7.51 -10.37 17.01
N TYR A 2 -6.27 -10.79 17.30
CA TYR A 2 -5.12 -9.86 17.47
C TYR A 2 -4.34 -9.50 16.18
N LEU A 3 -4.46 -10.27 15.11
CA LEU A 3 -3.71 -10.02 13.86
C LEU A 3 -4.23 -8.79 13.10
N GLY A 4 -5.54 -8.56 13.12
CA GLY A 4 -6.20 -7.43 12.45
C GLY A 4 -5.84 -6.09 13.10
N ASP A 5 -5.85 -6.04 14.43
CA ASP A 5 -5.41 -4.86 15.18
C ASP A 5 -3.90 -4.64 15.03
N MET A 6 -3.06 -5.68 14.98
CA MET A 6 -1.63 -5.49 14.67
C MET A 6 -1.37 -4.95 13.26
N LEU A 7 -2.14 -5.37 12.26
CA LEU A 7 -2.02 -4.86 10.89
C LEU A 7 -2.46 -3.40 10.77
N VAL A 8 -3.51 -2.99 11.50
CA VAL A 8 -3.95 -1.60 11.61
C VAL A 8 -2.98 -0.75 12.44
N THR A 9 -2.42 -1.32 13.51
CA THR A 9 -1.48 -0.62 14.42
C THR A 9 -0.06 -0.53 13.83
N GLY A 10 0.29 -1.37 12.85
CA GLY A 10 1.58 -1.38 12.14
C GLY A 10 1.74 -0.34 11.02
N TYR A 11 0.66 0.33 10.60
CA TYR A 11 0.70 1.51 9.72
C TYR A 11 1.20 2.75 10.47
N SER A 12 2.32 2.61 11.18
CA SER A 12 2.93 3.72 11.89
C SER A 12 3.02 4.92 10.96
N GLN A 13 2.34 5.99 11.38
CA GLN A 13 2.07 7.21 10.65
C GLN A 13 3.34 8.05 10.46
N PHE A 14 4.36 7.47 9.83
CA PHE A 14 5.61 8.17 9.58
C PHE A 14 5.53 9.02 8.32
N SER A 15 6.24 10.16 8.35
CA SER A 15 6.31 11.17 7.29
C SER A 15 6.47 10.58 5.89
N ARG A 16 7.23 9.48 5.75
CA ARG A 16 7.55 8.86 4.47
C ARG A 16 6.36 8.16 3.82
N ASN A 17 5.66 7.26 4.53
CA ASN A 17 4.51 6.56 3.97
C ASN A 17 3.38 7.54 3.61
N ARG A 18 3.17 8.56 4.45
CA ARG A 18 2.18 9.61 4.18
C ARG A 18 2.56 10.46 2.96
N THR A 19 3.82 10.86 2.85
CA THR A 19 4.32 11.64 1.71
C THR A 19 4.23 10.84 0.42
N LEU A 20 4.65 9.57 0.43
CA LEU A 20 4.53 8.66 -0.70
C LEU A 20 3.06 8.50 -1.12
N GLY A 21 2.17 8.22 -0.17
CA GLY A 21 0.73 8.08 -0.43
C GLY A 21 0.12 9.37 -0.99
N ALA A 22 0.49 10.54 -0.46
CA ALA A 22 0.02 11.83 -0.95
C ALA A 22 0.50 12.12 -2.38
N MET A 23 1.75 11.81 -2.71
CA MET A 23 2.28 11.96 -4.08
C MET A 23 1.57 11.04 -5.06
N ILE A 24 1.40 9.76 -4.69
CA ILE A 24 0.67 8.80 -5.52
C ILE A 24 -0.78 9.26 -5.73
N GLY A 25 -1.45 9.75 -4.68
CA GLY A 25 -2.80 10.30 -4.77
C GLY A 25 -2.91 11.54 -5.67
N LYS A 26 -1.83 12.33 -5.79
CA LYS A 26 -1.73 13.47 -6.72
C LYS A 26 -1.42 13.05 -8.17
N GLY A 27 -1.24 11.76 -8.43
CA GLY A 27 -0.97 11.22 -9.78
C GLY A 27 0.51 10.98 -10.09
N TYR A 28 1.41 11.13 -9.11
CA TYR A 28 2.81 10.76 -9.32
C TYR A 28 2.95 9.25 -9.44
N SER A 29 3.84 8.81 -10.32
CA SER A 29 4.27 7.42 -10.32
C SER A 29 5.05 7.10 -9.04
N VAL A 30 5.02 5.84 -8.60
CA VAL A 30 5.79 5.38 -7.43
C VAL A 30 7.28 5.71 -7.59
N ARG A 31 7.82 5.53 -8.80
CA ARG A 31 9.22 5.83 -9.11
C ARG A 31 9.52 7.32 -8.99
N SER A 32 8.68 8.19 -9.55
CA SER A 32 8.87 9.64 -9.43
C SER A 32 8.72 10.12 -7.99
N ALA A 33 7.78 9.55 -7.22
CA ALA A 33 7.63 9.88 -5.81
C ALA A 33 8.86 9.47 -4.98
N GLN A 34 9.41 8.28 -5.22
CA GLN A 34 10.64 7.83 -4.56
C GLN A 34 11.86 8.68 -4.91
N LEU A 35 11.96 9.13 -6.17
CA LEU A 35 13.04 10.03 -6.61
C LEU A 35 12.92 11.40 -5.94
N GLU A 36 11.73 12.00 -5.93
CA GLU A 36 11.48 13.31 -5.32
C GLU A 36 11.70 13.31 -3.80
N MET A 37 11.38 12.20 -3.14
CA MET A 37 11.60 12.03 -1.70
C MET A 37 13.07 11.72 -1.35
N GLU A 38 13.91 11.45 -2.35
CA GLU A 38 15.29 10.93 -2.21
C GLU A 38 15.40 9.71 -1.27
N MET A 39 14.29 9.00 -1.05
CA MET A 39 14.18 7.95 -0.04
C MET A 39 13.02 7.00 -0.34
N ILE A 40 13.20 5.73 0.01
CA ILE A 40 12.16 4.70 -0.11
C ILE A 40 11.41 4.57 1.22
N ALA A 41 10.08 4.68 1.17
CA ALA A 41 9.22 4.49 2.33
C ALA A 41 9.14 3.00 2.72
N GLU A 42 9.23 2.68 4.01
CA GLU A 42 9.17 1.29 4.51
C GLU A 42 7.87 0.57 4.13
N GLY A 43 6.76 1.31 4.03
CA GLY A 43 5.47 0.77 3.59
C GLY A 43 5.48 0.24 2.16
N TYR A 44 6.42 0.69 1.31
CA TYR A 44 6.62 0.12 -0.01
C TYR A 44 7.00 -1.35 0.10
N TYR A 45 8.13 -1.66 0.76
CA TYR A 45 8.57 -3.03 0.97
C TYR A 45 7.62 -3.84 1.85
N GLY A 46 7.01 -3.21 2.87
CA GLY A 46 6.02 -3.85 3.72
C GLY A 46 4.83 -4.39 2.93
N ALA A 47 4.31 -3.63 1.96
CA ALA A 47 3.22 -4.08 1.11
C ALA A 47 3.60 -5.32 0.27
N LYS A 48 4.82 -5.38 -0.25
CA LYS A 48 5.33 -6.57 -0.97
C LYS A 48 5.43 -7.78 -0.05
N CYS A 49 6.02 -7.62 1.13
CA CYS A 49 6.14 -8.71 2.11
C CYS A 49 4.77 -9.27 2.51
N ILE A 50 3.79 -8.38 2.77
CA ILE A 50 2.43 -8.79 3.12
C ILE A 50 1.78 -9.56 1.97
N TYR A 51 1.93 -9.08 0.74
CA TYR A 51 1.40 -9.77 -0.45
C TYR A 51 2.02 -11.17 -0.62
N GLU A 52 3.34 -11.30 -0.48
CA GLU A 52 4.04 -12.58 -0.57
C GLU A 52 3.64 -13.55 0.55
N LEU A 53 3.51 -13.05 1.79
CA LEU A 53 2.98 -13.84 2.91
C LEU A 53 1.55 -14.29 2.60
N ASN A 54 0.71 -13.40 2.07
CA ASN A 54 -0.67 -13.73 1.78
C ASN A 54 -0.80 -14.81 0.71
N ASN A 55 0.09 -14.84 -0.30
CA ASN A 55 0.13 -15.92 -1.28
C ASN A 55 0.40 -17.30 -0.65
N ARG A 56 1.08 -17.35 0.51
CA ARG A 56 1.33 -18.58 1.26
C ARG A 56 0.17 -18.97 2.16
N PHE A 57 -0.41 -18.01 2.87
CA PHE A 57 -1.45 -18.27 3.88
C PHE A 57 -2.88 -18.21 3.32
N LYS A 58 -3.06 -17.68 2.11
CA LYS A 58 -4.34 -17.54 1.39
C LYS A 58 -5.43 -16.88 2.24
N VAL A 59 -5.06 -15.80 2.93
CA VAL A 59 -5.99 -15.01 3.75
C VAL A 59 -6.61 -13.92 2.88
N ASP A 60 -7.85 -13.55 3.16
CA ASP A 60 -8.44 -12.38 2.48
C ASP A 60 -7.87 -11.09 3.08
N MET A 61 -7.14 -10.31 2.28
CA MET A 61 -6.48 -9.07 2.69
C MET A 61 -6.69 -7.97 1.63
N PRO A 62 -7.94 -7.55 1.37
CA PRO A 62 -8.30 -6.71 0.22
C PRO A 62 -7.61 -5.34 0.26
N ILE A 63 -7.41 -4.76 1.46
CA ILE A 63 -6.71 -3.49 1.64
C ILE A 63 -5.23 -3.62 1.26
N ALA A 64 -4.53 -4.61 1.82
CA ALA A 64 -3.10 -4.81 1.56
C ALA A 64 -2.85 -5.18 0.09
N GLN A 65 -3.74 -5.97 -0.50
CA GLN A 65 -3.69 -6.31 -1.91
C GLN A 65 -3.89 -5.08 -2.79
N THR A 66 -4.84 -4.20 -2.45
CA THR A 66 -5.06 -2.94 -3.17
C THR A 66 -3.82 -2.04 -3.12
N VAL A 67 -3.19 -1.90 -1.94
CA VAL A 67 -1.95 -1.14 -1.79
C VAL A 67 -0.84 -1.76 -2.64
N TYR A 68 -0.68 -3.08 -2.64
CA TYR A 68 0.29 -3.78 -3.49
C TYR A 68 0.06 -3.49 -4.98
N GLN A 69 -1.17 -3.58 -5.46
CA GLN A 69 -1.51 -3.33 -6.86
C GLN A 69 -1.18 -1.89 -7.31
N ILE A 70 -1.43 -0.91 -6.44
CA ILE A 70 -1.08 0.48 -6.70
C ILE A 70 0.44 0.65 -6.76
N LEU A 71 1.17 0.07 -5.81
CA LEU A 71 2.60 0.27 -5.64
C LEU A 71 3.46 -0.51 -6.65
N TYR A 72 3.05 -1.73 -7.00
CA TYR A 72 3.85 -2.68 -7.78
C TYR A 72 3.27 -3.01 -9.15
N GLU A 73 1.94 -3.03 -9.29
CA GLU A 73 1.28 -3.36 -10.56
C GLU A 73 0.86 -2.11 -11.37
N LYS A 74 1.22 -0.92 -10.88
CA LYS A 74 0.90 0.38 -11.50
C LYS A 74 -0.59 0.59 -11.71
N ARG A 75 -1.42 -0.01 -10.85
CA ARG A 75 -2.87 0.18 -10.92
C ARG A 75 -3.21 1.64 -10.56
N PRO A 76 -4.09 2.31 -11.32
CA PRO A 76 -4.49 3.68 -11.01
C PRO A 76 -5.09 3.76 -9.59
N PRO A 77 -4.57 4.62 -8.68
CA PRO A 77 -5.01 4.68 -7.29
C PRO A 77 -6.51 4.91 -7.14
N GLN A 78 -7.08 5.80 -7.97
CA GLN A 78 -8.50 6.13 -7.96
C GLN A 78 -9.37 4.91 -8.32
N GLU A 79 -8.96 4.14 -9.33
CA GLU A 79 -9.70 2.94 -9.75
C GLU A 79 -9.58 1.84 -8.71
N ALA A 80 -8.38 1.63 -8.17
CA ALA A 80 -8.11 0.59 -7.19
C ALA A 80 -8.86 0.86 -5.87
N ILE A 81 -8.88 2.11 -5.39
CA ILE A 81 -9.64 2.52 -4.21
C ILE A 81 -11.15 2.39 -4.46
N ARG A 82 -11.65 2.80 -5.63
CA ARG A 82 -13.08 2.63 -5.95
C ARG A 82 -13.49 1.15 -5.90
N LYS A 83 -12.70 0.27 -6.52
CA LYS A 83 -12.92 -1.18 -6.46
C LYS A 83 -12.88 -1.73 -5.03
N LEU A 84 -11.99 -1.19 -4.19
CA LEU A 84 -11.92 -1.57 -2.78
C LEU A 84 -13.17 -1.11 -2.01
N ILE A 85 -13.67 0.10 -2.27
CA ILE A 85 -14.91 0.60 -1.67
C ILE A 85 -16.09 -0.26 -2.10
N ASP A 86 -16.21 -0.57 -3.39
CA ASP A 86 -17.30 -1.39 -3.94
C ASP A 86 -17.26 -2.86 -3.44
N TYR A 87 -16.12 -3.32 -2.93
CA TYR A 87 -15.94 -4.66 -2.36
C TYR A 87 -16.51 -4.80 -0.94
N PHE A 88 -16.61 -3.70 -0.19
CA PHE A 88 -17.11 -3.66 1.18
C PHE A 88 -18.58 -3.22 1.23
#